data_AF-A0A6N6KL99-F1
#
_entry.id   AF-A0A6N6KL99-F1
#
_cell.length_a   1.000
_cell.length_b   1.000
_cell.length_c   1.000
_cell.angle_alpha   90.00
_cell.angle_beta   90.00
_cell.angle_gamma   90.00
#
_symmetry.space_group_name_H-M   'P 1'
#
loop_
_entity.id
_entity.type
_entity.pdbx_description
1 polymer ?
#
loop_
_entity_poly.entity_id
_entity_poly.type
_entity_poly.pdbx_seq_one_letter_code
_entity_poly.pdbx_strand_id
1 'polypeptide(L)'
;MRNSILSITAIALALFTYPFIIGLQSKILQENGPKYKLYPEVNDERPDIPSPYTDVLERELVTAVTKEHKYAVMEVKPGNNRGICQQLIVDTIDFPELAHTGLHDEKRLMNLSTITGRSIKEITRLGLPGQLSSGGFMASDENIISVLKGDNAIVSKMGLTHPQLAKPLFHVLNMMDHDLKLNRWTMTIHEWENISQFYYHKQVVNVVAYDTKGGQLSIFDDDLQGVFHIKLWRELSASELNFLKDRYDHLNREELEELINKLSFINTGELEPQYIMRYGFYEGHTFWRTDPIAIAFIFGLKSLEEIEEAFPGNLYSTLTDHFTDSPIAK
;
A
#
# COMPACT_ATOMS: atom_id res chain seq x y z
N MET A 1 -8.38 -25.52 -37.68
CA MET A 1 -9.51 -25.84 -36.78
C MET A 1 -9.12 -26.98 -35.85
N ARG A 2 -8.57 -26.65 -34.68
CA ARG A 2 -8.44 -27.58 -33.54
C ARG A 2 -8.76 -26.77 -32.29
N ASN A 3 -9.94 -27.01 -31.75
CA ASN A 3 -10.43 -26.42 -30.51
C ASN A 3 -9.76 -27.15 -29.36
N SER A 4 -8.81 -26.49 -28.68
CA SER A 4 -8.33 -26.92 -27.36
C SER A 4 -9.13 -26.16 -26.31
N ILE A 5 -10.15 -26.83 -25.77
CA ILE A 5 -10.87 -26.44 -24.56
C ILE A 5 -9.88 -26.63 -23.40
N LEU A 6 -9.34 -25.52 -22.89
CA LEU A 6 -8.60 -25.50 -21.63
C LEU A 6 -9.64 -25.36 -20.51
N SER A 7 -9.86 -26.49 -19.83
CA SER A 7 -10.67 -26.60 -18.63
C SER A 7 -10.05 -25.76 -17.52
N ILE A 8 -10.76 -24.72 -17.07
CA ILE A 8 -10.41 -23.95 -15.87
C ILE A 8 -10.54 -24.91 -14.69
N THR A 9 -9.41 -25.33 -14.15
CA THR A 9 -9.34 -26.21 -12.99
C THR A 9 -9.67 -25.36 -11.77
N ALA A 10 -10.72 -25.73 -11.04
CA ALA A 10 -11.03 -25.16 -9.74
C ALA A 10 -9.80 -25.29 -8.84
N ILE A 11 -9.22 -24.17 -8.44
CA ILE A 11 -8.18 -24.13 -7.40
C ILE A 11 -8.88 -24.55 -6.11
N ALA A 12 -8.70 -25.81 -5.74
CA ALA A 12 -9.11 -26.33 -4.45
C ALA A 12 -8.29 -25.60 -3.39
N LEU A 13 -8.97 -24.76 -2.61
CA LEU A 13 -8.43 -24.15 -1.40
C LEU A 13 -8.01 -25.29 -0.46
N ALA A 14 -6.71 -25.58 -0.40
CA ALA A 14 -6.17 -26.59 0.49
C ALA A 14 -6.36 -26.11 1.93
N LEU A 15 -7.34 -26.69 2.62
CA LEU A 15 -7.52 -26.55 4.07
C LEU A 15 -6.31 -27.16 4.78
N PHE A 16 -5.27 -26.36 5.01
CA PHE A 16 -4.14 -26.73 5.86
C PHE A 16 -4.58 -26.76 7.33
N THR A 17 -4.97 -27.92 7.83
CA THR A 17 -5.20 -28.16 9.27
C THR A 17 -3.91 -28.64 9.94
N TYR A 18 -2.99 -27.73 10.22
CA TYR A 18 -1.87 -28.01 11.14
C TYR A 18 -2.25 -27.57 12.56
N PRO A 19 -2.34 -28.49 13.55
CA PRO A 19 -2.48 -28.10 14.94
C PRO A 19 -1.11 -27.67 15.46
N PHE A 20 -0.78 -26.39 15.31
CA PHE A 20 0.41 -25.81 15.93
C PHE A 20 0.07 -25.42 17.38
N ILE A 21 0.51 -26.22 18.34
CA ILE A 21 0.40 -25.87 19.77
C ILE A 21 1.53 -24.89 20.09
N ILE A 22 1.24 -23.58 19.98
CA ILE A 22 2.14 -22.53 20.47
C ILE A 22 1.89 -22.36 21.98
N GLY A 23 2.90 -22.65 22.79
CA GLY A 23 2.88 -22.28 24.21
C GLY A 23 2.74 -20.77 24.36
N LEU A 24 1.69 -20.32 25.05
CA LEU A 24 1.48 -18.91 25.39
C LEU A 24 2.58 -18.44 26.36
N GLN A 25 3.73 -17.97 25.83
CA GLN A 25 4.59 -17.05 26.59
C GLN A 25 3.80 -15.74 26.83
N SER A 26 3.97 -15.16 28.02
CA SER A 26 3.10 -14.09 28.53
C SER A 26 2.96 -12.90 27.58
N LYS A 27 1.71 -12.62 27.17
CA LYS A 27 1.26 -11.61 26.19
C LYS A 27 1.14 -10.18 26.74
N ILE A 28 1.93 -9.82 27.74
CA ILE A 28 1.81 -8.51 28.39
C ILE A 28 3.04 -7.69 28.07
N LEU A 29 2.85 -6.53 27.45
CA LEU A 29 3.89 -5.53 27.31
C LEU A 29 4.10 -4.88 28.69
N GLN A 30 5.31 -5.00 29.26
CA GLN A 30 5.69 -4.35 30.52
C GLN A 30 6.98 -3.55 30.30
N GLU A 31 6.83 -2.27 29.99
CA GLU A 31 7.92 -1.30 30.03
C GLU A 31 7.51 -0.20 31.01
N ASN A 32 7.86 -0.35 32.29
CA ASN A 32 7.74 0.68 33.33
C ASN A 32 6.42 1.50 33.37
N GLY A 33 5.31 0.92 32.89
CA GLY A 33 4.05 1.61 32.60
C GLY A 33 2.83 0.67 32.57
N PRO A 34 1.66 1.15 32.12
CA PRO A 34 0.42 0.37 32.13
C PRO A 34 0.56 -0.94 31.32
N LYS A 35 0.01 -2.03 31.87
CA LYS A 35 0.04 -3.34 31.23
C LYS A 35 -0.99 -3.40 30.11
N TYR A 36 -0.55 -3.29 28.85
CA TYR A 36 -1.40 -3.51 27.69
C TYR A 36 -1.41 -4.98 27.29
N LYS A 37 -2.58 -5.48 26.91
CA LYS A 37 -2.73 -6.81 26.33
C LYS A 37 -2.31 -6.76 24.86
N LEU A 38 -1.47 -7.70 24.46
CA LEU A 38 -1.12 -7.89 23.05
C LEU A 38 -2.20 -8.70 22.34
N TYR A 39 -2.41 -8.38 21.07
CA TYR A 39 -3.35 -9.11 20.22
C TYR A 39 -3.01 -10.62 20.19
N PRO A 40 -3.99 -11.55 20.26
CA PRO A 40 -5.42 -11.42 19.96
C PRO A 40 -6.29 -10.83 21.06
N GLU A 41 -5.73 -10.54 22.24
CA GLU A 41 -6.46 -9.91 23.33
C GLU A 41 -6.63 -8.40 23.05
N VAL A 42 -7.74 -7.85 23.53
CA VAL A 42 -8.10 -6.44 23.32
C VAL A 42 -8.19 -5.69 24.64
N ASN A 43 -8.00 -4.38 24.55
CA ASN A 43 -8.03 -3.43 25.66
C ASN A 43 -9.30 -2.58 25.58
N ASP A 44 -9.87 -2.24 26.74
CA ASP A 44 -11.06 -1.40 26.81
C ASP A 44 -10.74 0.08 26.56
N GLU A 45 -9.52 0.49 26.92
CA GLU A 45 -9.01 1.85 26.75
C GLU A 45 -7.89 1.86 25.71
N ARG A 46 -7.71 3.01 25.06
CA ARG A 46 -6.63 3.22 24.10
C ARG A 46 -5.29 3.13 24.84
N PRO A 47 -4.36 2.28 24.40
CA PRO A 47 -2.99 2.28 24.91
C PRO A 47 -2.32 3.65 24.74
N ASP A 48 -1.71 4.16 25.81
CA ASP A 48 -0.90 5.37 25.80
C ASP A 48 0.52 5.05 25.30
N ILE A 49 0.60 4.61 24.04
CA ILE A 49 1.84 4.43 23.28
C ILE A 49 1.66 5.09 21.91
N PRO A 50 2.75 5.58 21.29
CA PRO A 50 2.68 6.01 19.91
C PRO A 50 2.30 4.83 18.99
N SER A 51 1.88 5.13 17.78
CA SER A 51 1.57 4.11 16.77
C SER A 51 2.07 4.62 15.42
N PRO A 52 2.97 3.91 14.72
CA PRO A 52 3.64 2.70 15.18
C PRO A 52 4.55 2.95 16.42
N TYR A 53 4.83 1.89 17.17
CA TYR A 53 5.77 1.88 18.31
C TYR A 53 6.78 0.75 18.11
N THR A 54 8.06 0.99 18.38
CA THR A 54 9.07 -0.06 18.46
C THR A 54 9.52 -0.21 19.89
N ASP A 55 9.31 -1.40 20.46
CA ASP A 55 9.67 -1.69 21.85
C ASP A 55 11.13 -2.13 22.01
N VAL A 56 11.56 -2.40 23.25
CA VAL A 56 12.95 -2.84 23.54
C VAL A 56 13.32 -4.20 22.95
N LEU A 57 12.35 -4.99 22.48
CA LEU A 57 12.56 -6.26 21.80
C LEU A 57 12.54 -6.11 20.28
N GLU A 58 12.60 -4.87 19.78
CA GLU A 58 12.49 -4.51 18.37
C GLU A 58 11.21 -5.02 17.70
N ARG A 59 10.14 -5.24 18.47
CA ARG A 59 8.82 -5.52 17.91
C ARG A 59 8.22 -4.20 17.47
N GLU A 60 7.67 -4.20 16.26
CA GLU A 60 6.93 -3.05 15.76
C GLU A 60 5.44 -3.29 15.99
N LEU A 61 4.80 -2.38 16.72
CA LEU A 61 3.43 -2.48 17.19
C LEU A 61 2.58 -1.37 16.59
N VAL A 62 1.36 -1.69 16.19
CA VAL A 62 0.33 -0.72 15.80
C VAL A 62 -0.88 -0.89 16.72
N THR A 63 -1.47 0.24 17.12
CA THR A 63 -2.74 0.26 17.83
C THR A 63 -3.89 0.32 16.83
N ALA A 64 -4.68 -0.74 16.76
CA ALA A 64 -5.88 -0.85 15.93
C ALA A 64 -7.14 -0.79 16.79
N VAL A 65 -8.27 -0.50 16.15
CA VAL A 65 -9.60 -0.46 16.78
C VAL A 65 -10.48 -1.51 16.09
N THR A 66 -11.11 -2.36 16.90
CA THR A 66 -12.01 -3.39 16.41
C THR A 66 -13.39 -2.82 16.05
N LYS A 67 -14.21 -3.55 15.28
CA LYS A 67 -15.63 -3.19 15.06
C LYS A 67 -16.45 -3.12 16.36
N GLU A 68 -15.98 -3.74 17.44
CA GLU A 68 -16.57 -3.64 18.80
C GLU A 68 -16.04 -2.45 19.61
N HIS A 69 -15.30 -1.52 18.98
CA HIS A 69 -14.68 -0.36 19.61
C HIS A 69 -13.69 -0.70 20.74
N LYS A 70 -13.00 -1.85 20.64
CA LYS A 70 -11.90 -2.24 21.53
C LYS A 70 -10.55 -1.97 20.87
N TYR A 71 -9.48 -1.87 21.65
CA TYR A 71 -8.14 -1.56 21.16
C TYR A 71 -7.25 -2.80 21.11
N ALA A 72 -6.75 -3.10 19.90
CA ALA A 72 -5.81 -4.19 19.66
C ALA A 72 -4.39 -3.63 19.49
N VAL A 73 -3.42 -4.17 20.24
CA VAL A 73 -1.98 -3.87 20.03
C VAL A 73 -1.38 -5.01 19.21
N MET A 74 -1.16 -4.77 17.92
CA MET A 74 -0.81 -5.80 16.94
C MET A 74 0.67 -5.71 16.54
N GLU A 75 1.37 -6.85 16.50
CA GLU A 75 2.75 -6.91 16.01
C GLU A 75 2.80 -6.94 14.48
N VAL A 76 3.25 -5.83 13.90
CA VAL A 76 3.18 -5.57 12.45
C VAL A 76 4.55 -5.50 11.77
N LYS A 77 5.64 -5.82 12.47
CA LYS A 77 7.00 -5.78 11.92
C LYS A 77 7.08 -6.48 10.56
N PRO A 78 7.49 -5.78 9.48
CA PRO A 78 7.65 -6.41 8.18
C PRO A 78 8.70 -7.52 8.20
N GLY A 79 8.49 -8.57 7.41
CA GLY A 79 9.42 -9.69 7.35
C GLY A 79 9.18 -10.62 6.15
N ASN A 80 10.19 -11.41 5.80
CA ASN A 80 10.14 -12.36 4.67
C ASN A 80 9.55 -13.73 5.03
N ASN A 81 9.23 -13.96 6.30
CA ASN A 81 8.65 -15.20 6.83
C ASN A 81 7.16 -15.05 7.18
N ARG A 82 6.47 -14.07 6.60
CA ARG A 82 5.03 -13.84 6.78
C ARG A 82 4.23 -14.69 5.79
N GLY A 83 3.01 -15.07 6.18
CA GLY A 83 2.17 -15.97 5.38
C GLY A 83 1.65 -15.35 4.09
N ILE A 84 1.42 -14.03 4.10
CA ILE A 84 0.86 -13.28 2.98
C ILE A 84 1.91 -13.05 1.88
N CYS A 85 3.12 -12.60 2.22
CA CYS A 85 4.15 -12.30 1.22
C CYS A 85 5.55 -12.09 1.83
N GLN A 86 6.58 -12.01 0.97
CA GLN A 86 7.96 -11.71 1.35
C GLN A 86 8.22 -10.19 1.30
N GLN A 87 8.18 -9.51 2.44
CA GLN A 87 7.97 -8.04 2.50
C GLN A 87 9.21 -7.18 2.36
N LEU A 88 10.42 -7.75 2.43
CA LEU A 88 11.69 -7.02 2.46
C LEU A 88 12.57 -7.35 1.24
N ILE A 89 11.98 -7.84 0.16
CA ILE A 89 12.69 -8.15 -1.08
C ILE A 89 12.72 -6.90 -1.94
N VAL A 90 13.92 -6.53 -2.38
CA VAL A 90 14.17 -5.53 -3.43
C VAL A 90 14.86 -6.23 -4.59
N ASP A 91 14.49 -5.91 -5.83
CA ASP A 91 15.17 -6.48 -6.98
C ASP A 91 16.55 -5.83 -7.17
N THR A 92 17.56 -6.43 -6.53
CA THR A 92 18.94 -5.93 -6.57
C THR A 92 19.63 -6.11 -7.92
N ILE A 93 19.08 -6.95 -8.81
CA ILE A 93 19.68 -7.23 -10.11
C ILE A 93 19.33 -6.09 -11.07
N ASP A 94 18.04 -5.78 -11.17
CA ASP A 94 17.57 -4.72 -12.06
C ASP A 94 17.68 -3.33 -11.43
N PHE A 95 17.53 -3.22 -10.10
CA PHE A 95 17.50 -1.94 -9.37
C PHE A 95 18.49 -1.88 -8.17
N PRO A 96 19.80 -1.94 -8.41
CA PRO A 96 20.79 -1.89 -7.33
C PRO A 96 20.78 -0.57 -6.55
N GLU A 97 20.51 0.57 -7.20
CA GLU A 97 20.43 1.87 -6.53
C GLU A 97 19.17 1.99 -5.66
N LEU A 98 18.04 1.39 -6.09
CA LEU A 98 16.82 1.28 -5.28
C LEU A 98 17.11 0.45 -4.02
N ALA A 99 17.79 -0.68 -4.16
CA ALA A 99 18.15 -1.52 -3.02
C ALA A 99 19.09 -0.82 -2.03
N HIS A 100 20.00 0.03 -2.53
CA HIS A 100 20.97 0.72 -1.69
C HIS A 100 20.43 1.99 -1.04
N THR A 101 19.70 2.80 -1.80
CA THR A 101 19.28 4.16 -1.40
C THR A 101 17.79 4.28 -1.12
N GLY A 102 16.99 3.31 -1.59
CA GLY A 102 15.53 3.38 -1.57
C GLY A 102 14.92 4.25 -2.68
N LEU A 103 15.73 4.71 -3.65
CA LEU A 103 15.33 5.50 -4.82
C LEU A 103 16.01 4.96 -6.09
N HIS A 104 15.37 5.17 -7.23
CA HIS A 104 15.95 4.82 -8.54
C HIS A 104 16.98 5.84 -9.02
N ASP A 105 17.98 5.35 -9.76
CA ASP A 105 18.80 6.20 -10.63
C ASP A 105 18.09 6.40 -11.98
N GLU A 106 17.80 7.65 -12.34
CA GLU A 106 17.05 7.96 -13.56
C GLU A 106 17.79 7.54 -14.84
N LYS A 107 19.13 7.61 -14.85
CA LYS A 107 19.90 7.21 -16.03
C LYS A 107 19.80 5.71 -16.25
N ARG A 108 19.78 4.91 -15.19
CA ARG A 108 19.52 3.47 -15.27
C ARG A 108 18.13 3.20 -15.81
N LEU A 109 17.08 3.84 -15.27
CA LEU A 109 15.70 3.63 -15.75
C LEU A 109 15.59 3.87 -17.27
N MET A 110 16.25 4.89 -17.80
CA MET A 110 16.26 5.17 -19.25
C MET A 110 16.97 4.11 -20.10
N ASN A 111 17.89 3.34 -19.52
CA ASN A 111 18.66 2.31 -20.23
C ASN A 111 18.14 0.89 -19.96
N LEU A 112 17.08 0.75 -19.17
CA LEU A 112 16.52 -0.54 -18.78
C LEU A 112 15.79 -1.18 -19.97
N SER A 113 16.10 -2.43 -20.29
CA SER A 113 15.47 -3.19 -21.37
C SER A 113 14.58 -4.32 -20.86
N THR A 114 14.81 -4.78 -19.64
CA THR A 114 14.06 -5.82 -18.94
C THR A 114 13.91 -5.50 -17.47
N ILE A 115 12.85 -6.03 -16.85
CA ILE A 115 12.71 -6.19 -15.39
C ILE A 115 12.36 -7.67 -15.19
N THR A 116 13.02 -8.35 -14.25
CA THR A 116 12.86 -9.78 -13.93
C THR A 116 12.92 -10.69 -15.16
N GLY A 117 13.73 -10.29 -16.15
CA GLY A 117 13.87 -10.99 -17.44
C GLY A 117 12.75 -10.71 -18.46
N ARG A 118 11.66 -10.04 -18.08
CA ARG A 118 10.58 -9.63 -18.99
C ARG A 118 10.91 -8.27 -19.64
N SER A 119 10.68 -8.14 -20.94
CA SER A 119 10.98 -6.89 -21.65
C SER A 119 10.08 -5.73 -21.21
N ILE A 120 10.60 -4.51 -21.20
CA ILE A 120 9.82 -3.29 -20.89
C ILE A 120 8.58 -3.16 -21.76
N LYS A 121 8.68 -3.50 -23.05
CA LYS A 121 7.56 -3.50 -23.99
C LYS A 121 6.46 -4.48 -23.58
N GLU A 122 6.85 -5.66 -23.08
CA GLU A 122 5.91 -6.67 -22.63
C GLU A 122 5.26 -6.30 -21.30
N ILE A 123 6.03 -5.82 -20.33
CA ILE A 123 5.50 -5.33 -19.04
C ILE A 123 4.49 -4.20 -19.29
N THR A 124 4.87 -3.23 -20.12
CA THR A 124 3.98 -2.13 -20.53
C THR A 124 2.70 -2.70 -21.13
N ARG A 125 2.81 -3.56 -22.15
CA ARG A 125 1.63 -4.17 -22.79
C ARG A 125 0.75 -4.90 -21.78
N LEU A 126 1.29 -5.67 -20.84
CA LEU A 126 0.52 -6.43 -19.85
C LEU A 126 -0.12 -5.53 -18.79
N GLY A 127 0.48 -4.38 -18.52
CA GLY A 127 -0.01 -3.38 -17.59
C GLY A 127 -1.11 -2.47 -18.15
N LEU A 128 -1.36 -2.44 -19.46
CA LEU A 128 -2.44 -1.63 -20.03
C LEU A 128 -3.84 -2.20 -19.68
N PRO A 129 -4.90 -1.37 -19.73
CA PRO A 129 -6.26 -1.83 -19.48
C PRO A 129 -6.71 -2.95 -20.42
N GLY A 130 -7.47 -3.91 -19.87
CA GLY A 130 -7.99 -5.07 -20.60
C GLY A 130 -6.98 -6.18 -20.86
N GLN A 131 -5.80 -6.14 -20.23
CA GLN A 131 -4.73 -7.12 -20.41
C GLN A 131 -4.71 -8.09 -19.24
N LEU A 132 -3.78 -7.96 -18.28
CA LEU A 132 -3.83 -8.77 -17.05
C LEU A 132 -4.84 -8.26 -16.02
N SER A 133 -5.31 -7.02 -16.16
CA SER A 133 -6.34 -6.40 -15.33
C SER A 133 -7.33 -5.67 -16.22
N SER A 134 -8.63 -5.72 -15.87
CA SER A 134 -9.68 -4.96 -16.59
C SER A 134 -9.40 -3.46 -16.54
N GLY A 135 -9.02 -2.94 -15.36
CA GLY A 135 -8.65 -1.54 -15.17
C GLY A 135 -7.23 -1.19 -15.62
N GLY A 136 -6.39 -2.19 -15.86
CA GLY A 136 -4.96 -2.01 -16.07
C GLY A 136 -4.20 -1.72 -14.77
N PHE A 137 -2.89 -1.81 -14.85
CA PHE A 137 -1.91 -1.35 -13.87
C PHE A 137 -1.36 0.03 -14.21
N MET A 138 -1.61 0.53 -15.42
CA MET A 138 -1.22 1.85 -15.91
C MET A 138 -2.30 2.38 -16.86
N ALA A 139 -2.38 3.71 -17.04
CA ALA A 139 -3.27 4.30 -18.03
C ALA A 139 -2.85 3.93 -19.46
N SER A 140 -3.76 4.12 -20.43
CA SER A 140 -3.57 3.67 -21.81
C SER A 140 -2.44 4.40 -22.58
N ASP A 141 -2.04 5.58 -22.09
CA ASP A 141 -1.01 6.46 -22.64
C ASP A 141 0.29 6.45 -21.81
N GLU A 142 0.34 5.67 -20.73
CA GLU A 142 1.52 5.51 -19.88
C GLU A 142 2.35 4.28 -20.28
N ASN A 143 3.62 4.27 -19.86
CA ASN A 143 4.45 3.08 -19.90
C ASN A 143 5.22 2.89 -18.60
N ILE A 144 5.76 1.69 -18.39
CA ILE A 144 6.37 1.36 -17.10
C ILE A 144 7.56 2.27 -16.75
N ILE A 145 8.34 2.72 -17.73
CA ILE A 145 9.50 3.60 -17.47
C ILE A 145 9.04 5.00 -17.10
N SER A 146 8.03 5.54 -17.80
CA SER A 146 7.50 6.87 -17.48
C SER A 146 6.88 6.90 -16.09
N VAL A 147 6.13 5.86 -15.71
CA VAL A 147 5.54 5.73 -14.36
C VAL A 147 6.62 5.62 -13.28
N LEU A 148 7.59 4.70 -13.43
CA LEU A 148 8.68 4.55 -12.46
C LEU A 148 9.47 5.85 -12.25
N LYS A 149 9.71 6.62 -13.33
CA LYS A 149 10.38 7.92 -13.23
C LYS A 149 9.51 8.95 -12.52
N GLY A 150 8.23 9.05 -12.88
CA GLY A 150 7.28 9.97 -12.26
C GLY A 150 7.15 9.73 -10.76
N ASP A 151 6.93 8.48 -10.38
CA ASP A 151 6.84 8.07 -8.99
C ASP A 151 8.15 8.34 -8.24
N ASN A 152 9.32 7.97 -8.79
CA ASN A 152 10.62 8.23 -8.17
C ASN A 152 10.85 9.74 -7.93
N ALA A 153 10.46 10.59 -8.88
CA ALA A 153 10.56 12.04 -8.75
C ALA A 153 9.66 12.57 -7.62
N ILE A 154 8.42 12.10 -7.52
CA ILE A 154 7.49 12.46 -6.44
C ILE A 154 8.06 12.05 -5.07
N VAL A 155 8.50 10.80 -4.95
CA VAL A 155 9.04 10.24 -3.69
C VAL A 155 10.29 10.99 -3.25
N SER A 156 11.24 11.21 -4.17
CA SER A 156 12.45 11.97 -3.89
C SER A 156 12.14 13.41 -3.48
N LYS A 157 11.15 14.07 -4.09
CA LYS A 157 10.81 15.47 -3.79
C LYS A 157 10.22 15.64 -2.40
N MET A 158 9.53 14.63 -1.87
CA MET A 158 9.08 14.60 -0.47
C MET A 158 10.21 14.28 0.52
N GLY A 159 11.41 13.93 0.05
CA GLY A 159 12.51 13.47 0.89
C GLY A 159 12.20 12.12 1.56
N LEU A 160 11.44 11.26 0.88
CA LEU A 160 11.11 9.90 1.31
C LEU A 160 11.81 8.87 0.41
N THR A 161 11.66 7.59 0.74
CA THR A 161 12.10 6.45 -0.07
C THR A 161 10.93 5.50 -0.36
N HIS A 162 11.05 4.69 -1.41
CA HIS A 162 10.03 3.70 -1.72
C HIS A 162 9.79 2.71 -0.56
N PRO A 163 10.83 2.15 0.11
CA PRO A 163 10.63 1.31 1.30
C PRO A 163 9.90 2.01 2.46
N GLN A 164 10.13 3.31 2.68
CA GLN A 164 9.42 4.07 3.70
C GLN A 164 7.91 4.16 3.41
N LEU A 165 7.53 4.26 2.14
CA LEU A 165 6.14 4.31 1.70
C LEU A 165 5.48 2.93 1.64
N ALA A 166 6.22 1.86 1.31
CA ALA A 166 5.69 0.49 1.36
C ALA A 166 5.40 0.01 2.79
N LYS A 167 6.22 0.42 3.75
CA LYS A 167 6.16 -0.02 5.15
C LYS A 167 4.77 0.10 5.81
N PRO A 168 4.08 1.26 5.79
CA PRO A 168 2.73 1.36 6.37
C PRO A 168 1.73 0.40 5.72
N LEU A 169 1.83 0.14 4.43
CA LEU A 169 0.95 -0.79 3.75
C LEU A 169 1.25 -2.25 4.16
N PHE A 170 2.53 -2.61 4.36
CA PHE A 170 2.87 -3.90 4.97
C PHE A 170 2.34 -4.04 6.39
N HIS A 171 2.25 -2.95 7.16
CA HIS A 171 1.62 -3.00 8.48
C HIS A 171 0.13 -3.39 8.38
N VAL A 172 -0.59 -2.86 7.39
CA VAL A 172 -1.98 -3.27 7.09
C VAL A 172 -2.06 -4.74 6.74
N LEU A 173 -1.21 -5.23 5.82
CA LEU A 173 -1.18 -6.65 5.45
C LEU A 173 -0.85 -7.54 6.67
N ASN A 174 0.06 -7.12 7.54
CA ASN A 174 0.41 -7.89 8.74
C ASN A 174 -0.73 -7.94 9.76
N MET A 175 -1.55 -6.89 9.87
CA MET A 175 -2.78 -6.95 10.67
C MET A 175 -3.79 -7.93 10.08
N MET A 176 -3.96 -7.94 8.75
CA MET A 176 -4.81 -8.92 8.05
C MET A 176 -4.32 -10.36 8.24
N ASP A 177 -3.00 -10.60 8.15
CA ASP A 177 -2.37 -11.92 8.37
C ASP A 177 -2.68 -12.49 9.76
N HIS A 178 -2.65 -11.65 10.80
CA HIS A 178 -3.05 -12.06 12.14
C HIS A 178 -4.52 -12.50 12.21
N ASP A 179 -5.41 -11.79 11.54
CA ASP A 179 -6.85 -12.11 11.55
C ASP A 179 -7.20 -13.33 10.73
N LEU A 180 -6.52 -13.53 9.60
CA LEU A 180 -6.62 -14.75 8.80
C LEU A 180 -6.23 -15.98 9.64
N LYS A 181 -5.12 -15.91 10.39
CA LYS A 181 -4.68 -17.00 11.29
C LYS A 181 -5.66 -17.31 12.42
N LEU A 182 -6.48 -16.34 12.80
CA LEU A 182 -7.52 -16.48 13.82
C LEU A 182 -8.89 -16.84 13.23
N ASN A 183 -8.99 -17.09 11.92
CA ASN A 183 -10.22 -17.33 11.19
C ASN A 183 -11.26 -16.19 11.38
N ARG A 184 -10.79 -14.93 11.42
CA ARG A 184 -11.63 -13.71 11.53
C ARG A 184 -11.93 -13.07 10.17
N TRP A 185 -11.74 -13.84 9.09
CA TRP A 185 -12.14 -13.46 7.74
C TRP A 185 -13.48 -14.11 7.40
N THR A 186 -14.47 -13.30 7.04
CA THR A 186 -15.81 -13.81 6.77
C THR A 186 -15.96 -14.16 5.30
N MET A 187 -15.80 -15.44 4.97
CA MET A 187 -15.97 -15.95 3.59
C MET A 187 -17.39 -15.76 3.04
N THR A 188 -18.40 -15.52 3.89
CA THR A 188 -19.79 -15.30 3.45
C THR A 188 -19.98 -13.93 2.79
N ILE A 189 -19.31 -12.90 3.31
CA ILE A 189 -19.41 -11.54 2.79
C ILE A 189 -18.11 -11.05 2.13
N HIS A 190 -17.08 -11.90 2.12
CA HIS A 190 -15.79 -11.63 1.48
C HIS A 190 -15.10 -10.36 2.01
N GLU A 191 -15.18 -10.12 3.33
CA GLU A 191 -14.72 -8.89 3.98
C GLU A 191 -13.91 -9.18 5.25
N TRP A 192 -12.91 -8.32 5.52
CA TRP A 192 -12.22 -8.23 6.79
C TRP A 192 -13.07 -7.48 7.82
N GLU A 193 -13.67 -8.22 8.76
CA GLU A 193 -14.67 -7.62 9.66
C GLU A 193 -14.14 -7.18 11.01
N ASN A 194 -12.94 -7.54 11.41
CA ASN A 194 -12.58 -7.37 12.81
C ASN A 194 -11.95 -6.00 13.11
N ILE A 195 -11.07 -5.47 12.25
CA ILE A 195 -10.44 -4.16 12.40
C ILE A 195 -11.12 -3.13 11.48
N SER A 196 -11.51 -1.97 12.02
CA SER A 196 -12.16 -0.89 11.26
C SER A 196 -11.28 0.32 11.02
N GLN A 197 -10.38 0.60 11.97
CA GLN A 197 -9.43 1.71 11.88
C GLN A 197 -8.19 1.42 12.73
N PHE A 198 -7.12 2.17 12.51
CA PHE A 198 -5.90 2.10 13.32
C PHE A 198 -5.22 3.46 13.39
N TYR A 199 -4.30 3.60 14.36
CA TYR A 199 -3.55 4.83 14.55
C TYR A 199 -2.20 4.76 13.85
N TYR A 200 -1.81 5.83 13.16
CA TYR A 200 -0.49 5.95 12.52
C TYR A 200 -0.01 7.40 12.56
N HIS A 201 1.13 7.67 13.21
CA HIS A 201 1.67 9.00 13.43
C HIS A 201 0.61 10.05 13.87
N LYS A 202 -0.20 9.67 14.87
CA LYS A 202 -1.34 10.45 15.41
C LYS A 202 -2.57 10.56 14.49
N GLN A 203 -2.48 10.09 13.25
CA GLN A 203 -3.62 10.00 12.34
C GLN A 203 -4.50 8.80 12.69
N VAL A 204 -5.79 8.91 12.38
CA VAL A 204 -6.74 7.80 12.38
C VAL A 204 -6.93 7.37 10.93
N VAL A 205 -6.47 6.16 10.62
CA VAL A 205 -6.60 5.58 9.28
C VAL A 205 -7.72 4.56 9.33
N ASN A 206 -8.75 4.78 8.53
CA ASN A 206 -9.82 3.84 8.32
C ASN A 206 -9.38 2.79 7.30
N VAL A 207 -9.86 1.56 7.48
CA VAL A 207 -9.52 0.45 6.59
C VAL A 207 -10.71 -0.47 6.37
N VAL A 208 -10.86 -0.91 5.13
CA VAL A 208 -11.70 -2.06 4.79
C VAL A 208 -10.94 -2.90 3.78
N ALA A 209 -11.03 -4.23 3.91
CA ALA A 209 -10.43 -5.14 2.94
C ALA A 209 -11.46 -6.18 2.51
N TYR A 210 -11.38 -6.56 1.23
CA TYR A 210 -12.22 -7.55 0.58
C TYR A 210 -11.35 -8.59 -0.10
N ASP A 211 -11.90 -9.79 -0.31
CA ASP A 211 -11.26 -10.76 -1.19
C ASP A 211 -11.80 -10.61 -2.61
N THR A 212 -10.99 -10.99 -3.59
CA THR A 212 -11.34 -10.91 -5.01
C THR A 212 -11.68 -12.30 -5.53
N LYS A 213 -12.72 -12.38 -6.37
CA LYS A 213 -13.05 -13.60 -7.12
C LYS A 213 -12.16 -13.68 -8.36
N GLY A 214 -10.87 -13.99 -8.21
CA GLY A 214 -10.03 -14.26 -9.38
C GLY A 214 -8.52 -14.20 -9.20
N GLY A 215 -8.02 -13.57 -8.14
CA GLY A 215 -6.60 -13.28 -8.02
C GLY A 215 -6.11 -12.32 -9.12
N GLN A 216 -4.99 -11.64 -8.87
CA GLN A 216 -4.34 -10.76 -9.81
C GLN A 216 -2.91 -11.25 -10.01
N LEU A 217 -2.56 -11.62 -11.24
CA LEU A 217 -1.19 -11.98 -11.59
C LEU A 217 -0.34 -10.72 -11.76
N SER A 218 0.92 -10.85 -11.38
CA SER A 218 1.88 -9.77 -11.50
C SER A 218 2.35 -9.50 -12.94
N ILE A 219 2.58 -8.23 -13.27
CA ILE A 219 3.14 -7.82 -14.57
C ILE A 219 4.65 -8.07 -14.68
N PHE A 220 5.34 -8.40 -13.58
CA PHE A 220 6.79 -8.57 -13.47
C PHE A 220 7.26 -10.03 -13.39
N ASP A 221 6.49 -11.04 -13.81
CA ASP A 221 6.97 -12.44 -13.87
C ASP A 221 7.63 -12.99 -12.58
N ASP A 222 7.19 -12.52 -11.41
CA ASP A 222 7.84 -12.74 -10.11
C ASP A 222 7.05 -13.68 -9.20
N ASP A 223 6.17 -14.48 -9.80
CA ASP A 223 5.22 -15.40 -9.17
C ASP A 223 4.26 -14.77 -8.16
N LEU A 224 4.26 -13.45 -8.03
CA LEU A 224 3.36 -12.76 -7.11
C LEU A 224 1.91 -12.82 -7.63
N GLN A 225 1.01 -13.08 -6.69
CA GLN A 225 -0.43 -13.05 -6.90
C GLN A 225 -1.09 -12.30 -5.75
N GLY A 226 -1.98 -11.35 -6.07
CA GLY A 226 -2.79 -10.66 -5.07
C GLY A 226 -4.19 -11.23 -5.05
N VAL A 227 -4.76 -11.45 -3.87
CA VAL A 227 -6.15 -11.90 -3.73
C VAL A 227 -7.02 -10.91 -2.96
N PHE A 228 -6.41 -9.95 -2.27
CA PHE A 228 -7.15 -8.92 -1.55
C PHE A 228 -7.20 -7.57 -2.26
N HIS A 229 -8.33 -6.90 -2.05
CA HIS A 229 -8.58 -5.50 -2.38
C HIS A 229 -8.75 -4.72 -1.08
N ILE A 230 -8.01 -3.63 -0.91
CA ILE A 230 -7.95 -2.84 0.32
C ILE A 230 -8.32 -1.39 0.01
N LYS A 231 -9.14 -0.79 0.89
CA LYS A 231 -9.45 0.64 0.90
C LYS A 231 -8.89 1.25 2.17
N LEU A 232 -8.19 2.37 2.02
CA LEU A 232 -7.57 3.11 3.11
C LEU A 232 -7.95 4.58 2.98
N TRP A 233 -8.34 5.22 4.06
CA TRP A 233 -8.61 6.66 4.03
C TRP A 233 -8.45 7.31 5.39
N ARG A 234 -8.27 8.62 5.37
CA ARG A 234 -8.41 9.46 6.57
C ARG A 234 -9.28 10.67 6.29
N GLU A 235 -9.99 11.11 7.31
CA GLU A 235 -10.72 12.36 7.24
C GLU A 235 -9.75 13.55 7.39
N LEU A 236 -9.96 14.60 6.59
CA LEU A 236 -9.25 15.86 6.78
C LEU A 236 -9.76 16.56 8.03
N SER A 237 -8.85 17.18 8.78
CA SER A 237 -9.21 18.15 9.80
C SER A 237 -9.80 19.42 9.17
N ALA A 238 -10.54 20.21 9.96
CA ALA A 238 -11.07 21.49 9.51
C ALA A 238 -9.96 22.46 9.05
N SER A 239 -8.79 22.44 9.69
CA SER A 239 -7.64 23.25 9.29
C SER A 239 -7.04 22.81 7.96
N GLU A 240 -6.88 21.50 7.73
CA GLU A 240 -6.38 20.97 6.45
C GLU A 240 -7.36 21.29 5.31
N LEU A 241 -8.67 21.18 5.55
CA LEU A 241 -9.68 21.51 4.54
C LEU A 241 -9.67 23.02 4.20
N ASN A 242 -9.56 23.88 5.21
CA ASN A 242 -9.45 25.33 4.97
C ASN A 242 -8.15 25.67 4.23
N PHE A 243 -7.03 25.02 4.58
CA PHE A 243 -5.77 25.18 3.89
C PHE A 243 -5.90 24.86 2.39
N LEU A 244 -6.51 23.74 2.03
CA LEU A 244 -6.72 23.39 0.62
C LEU A 244 -7.61 24.40 -0.10
N LYS A 245 -8.71 24.84 0.53
CA LYS A 245 -9.63 25.83 -0.06
C LYS A 245 -8.94 27.16 -0.32
N ASP A 246 -8.12 27.62 0.61
CA ASP A 246 -7.40 28.88 0.49
C ASP A 246 -6.25 28.77 -0.52
N ARG A 247 -5.54 27.64 -0.54
CA ARG A 247 -4.36 27.44 -1.40
C ARG A 247 -4.71 27.13 -2.85
N TYR A 248 -5.83 26.44 -3.06
CA TYR A 248 -6.34 25.99 -4.35
C TYR A 248 -7.68 26.66 -4.69
N ASP A 249 -7.83 27.94 -4.35
CA ASP A 249 -9.04 28.75 -4.61
C ASP A 249 -9.39 28.91 -6.09
N HIS A 250 -8.40 28.70 -6.96
CA HIS A 250 -8.52 28.69 -8.41
C HIS A 250 -9.16 27.40 -8.97
N LEU A 251 -9.14 26.30 -8.21
CA LEU A 251 -9.82 25.07 -8.61
C LEU A 251 -11.33 25.25 -8.47
N ASN A 252 -12.07 24.74 -9.44
CA ASN A 252 -13.51 24.65 -9.28
C ASN A 252 -13.88 23.58 -8.23
N ARG A 253 -15.16 23.51 -7.86
CA ARG A 253 -15.63 22.60 -6.80
C ARG A 253 -15.31 21.12 -7.11
N GLU A 254 -15.50 20.69 -8.35
CA GLU A 254 -15.28 19.28 -8.76
C GLU A 254 -13.79 18.93 -8.71
N GLU A 255 -12.92 19.82 -9.18
CA GLU A 255 -11.46 19.66 -9.12
C GLU A 255 -10.95 19.62 -7.67
N LEU A 256 -11.48 20.48 -6.79
CA LEU A 256 -11.13 20.48 -5.37
C LEU A 256 -11.61 19.20 -4.67
N GLU A 257 -12.82 18.72 -5.00
CA GLU A 257 -13.34 17.44 -4.48
C GLU A 257 -12.47 16.27 -4.95
N GLU A 258 -12.03 16.27 -6.21
CA GLU A 258 -11.11 15.27 -6.74
C GLU A 258 -9.73 15.34 -6.06
N LEU A 259 -9.16 16.54 -5.86
CA LEU A 259 -7.91 16.74 -5.11
C LEU A 259 -8.00 16.12 -3.72
N ILE A 260 -9.06 16.46 -2.98
CA ILE A 260 -9.28 15.94 -1.62
C ILE A 260 -9.37 14.42 -1.66
N ASN A 261 -10.18 13.86 -2.57
CA ASN A 261 -10.37 12.42 -2.69
C ASN A 261 -9.04 11.69 -3.01
N LYS A 262 -8.29 12.16 -4.01
CA LYS A 262 -6.99 11.57 -4.38
C LYS A 262 -5.94 11.67 -3.27
N LEU A 263 -6.00 12.72 -2.47
CA LEU A 263 -5.09 12.92 -1.34
C LEU A 263 -5.45 12.02 -0.15
N SER A 264 -6.74 11.81 0.12
CA SER A 264 -7.22 11.24 1.38
C SER A 264 -7.76 9.81 1.28
N PHE A 265 -7.81 9.23 0.08
CA PHE A 265 -8.32 7.89 -0.17
C PHE A 265 -7.40 7.11 -1.11
N ILE A 266 -7.11 5.86 -0.73
CA ILE A 266 -6.36 4.89 -1.53
C ILE A 266 -7.23 3.65 -1.73
N ASN A 267 -7.22 3.16 -2.97
CA ASN A 267 -7.83 1.91 -3.37
C ASN A 267 -6.75 1.01 -3.98
N THR A 268 -6.33 -0.03 -3.26
CA THR A 268 -5.10 -0.75 -3.55
C THR A 268 -5.28 -2.27 -3.51
N GLY A 269 -4.39 -2.99 -4.17
CA GLY A 269 -4.29 -4.45 -4.10
C GLY A 269 -3.25 -4.90 -3.07
N GLU A 270 -3.33 -6.17 -2.66
CA GLU A 270 -2.32 -6.82 -1.83
C GLU A 270 -0.90 -6.83 -2.44
N LEU A 271 -0.80 -6.79 -3.78
CA LEU A 271 0.47 -6.77 -4.50
C LEU A 271 1.22 -5.46 -4.34
N GLU A 272 0.51 -4.36 -4.09
CA GLU A 272 1.09 -3.04 -4.23
C GLU A 272 2.27 -2.78 -3.29
N PRO A 273 2.24 -3.17 -2.00
CA PRO A 273 3.38 -2.96 -1.13
C PRO A 273 4.63 -3.72 -1.62
N GLN A 274 4.43 -4.86 -2.30
CA GLN A 274 5.51 -5.60 -2.95
C GLN A 274 6.04 -4.85 -4.17
N TYR A 275 5.19 -4.25 -4.98
CA TYR A 275 5.61 -3.46 -6.14
C TYR A 275 6.40 -2.22 -5.75
N ILE A 276 5.94 -1.51 -4.71
CA ILE A 276 6.64 -0.35 -4.18
C ILE A 276 8.00 -0.77 -3.63
N MET A 277 8.05 -1.83 -2.80
CA MET A 277 9.30 -2.30 -2.20
C MET A 277 10.29 -2.84 -3.24
N ARG A 278 9.81 -3.68 -4.17
CA ARG A 278 10.66 -4.39 -5.14
C ARG A 278 11.12 -3.50 -6.29
N TYR A 279 10.22 -2.67 -6.78
CA TYR A 279 10.35 -1.99 -8.06
C TYR A 279 10.12 -0.48 -8.00
N GLY A 280 9.66 0.08 -6.88
CA GLY A 280 9.29 1.50 -6.78
C GLY A 280 8.10 1.90 -7.66
N PHE A 281 7.18 0.96 -7.93
CA PHE A 281 6.02 1.12 -8.79
C PHE A 281 4.73 1.25 -7.96
N TYR A 282 3.91 2.28 -8.24
CA TYR A 282 2.67 2.60 -7.50
C TYR A 282 1.39 2.47 -8.36
N GLU A 283 1.50 1.67 -9.43
CA GLU A 283 0.60 1.70 -10.58
C GLU A 283 0.54 3.08 -11.27
N GLY A 284 0.18 3.10 -12.54
CA GLY A 284 -0.06 4.34 -13.28
C GLY A 284 -1.38 4.99 -12.85
N HIS A 285 -1.85 5.99 -13.59
CA HIS A 285 -3.06 6.75 -13.27
C HIS A 285 -4.34 5.96 -13.57
N THR A 286 -4.58 4.91 -12.79
CA THR A 286 -5.75 4.05 -12.81
C THR A 286 -6.56 4.20 -11.51
N PHE A 287 -7.68 3.50 -11.41
CA PHE A 287 -8.45 3.40 -10.16
C PHE A 287 -7.70 2.66 -9.02
N TRP A 288 -6.62 1.97 -9.34
CA TRP A 288 -5.82 1.17 -8.43
C TRP A 288 -4.52 1.86 -7.99
N ARG A 289 -4.26 3.07 -8.49
CA ARG A 289 -3.09 3.87 -8.14
C ARG A 289 -3.01 4.05 -6.63
N THR A 290 -1.87 3.65 -6.06
CA THR A 290 -1.59 3.82 -4.63
C THR A 290 -0.64 4.99 -4.46
N ASP A 291 -1.11 6.20 -4.77
CA ASP A 291 -0.24 7.36 -4.98
C ASP A 291 0.72 7.64 -3.79
N PRO A 292 2.02 7.91 -4.05
CA PRO A 292 3.00 8.22 -3.01
C PRO A 292 2.59 9.36 -2.06
N ILE A 293 1.96 10.42 -2.59
CA ILE A 293 1.50 11.58 -1.82
C ILE A 293 0.35 11.15 -0.90
N ALA A 294 -0.60 10.36 -1.42
CA ALA A 294 -1.72 9.86 -0.63
C ALA A 294 -1.23 8.95 0.52
N ILE A 295 -0.24 8.07 0.28
CA ILE A 295 0.36 7.24 1.33
C ILE A 295 1.00 8.15 2.40
N ALA A 296 1.82 9.11 1.97
CA ALA A 296 2.51 10.01 2.89
C ALA A 296 1.51 10.80 3.77
N PHE A 297 0.42 11.27 3.16
CA PHE A 297 -0.62 12.03 3.83
C PHE A 297 -1.47 11.16 4.77
N ILE A 298 -2.03 10.05 4.30
CA ILE A 298 -2.95 9.19 5.07
C ILE A 298 -2.25 8.63 6.31
N PHE A 299 -0.99 8.20 6.17
CA PHE A 299 -0.22 7.63 7.27
C PHE A 299 0.57 8.67 8.07
N GLY A 300 0.38 9.97 7.80
CA GLY A 300 1.06 11.03 8.54
C GLY A 300 2.59 10.96 8.48
N LEU A 301 3.16 10.45 7.37
CA LEU A 301 4.59 10.51 7.10
C LEU A 301 5.04 11.94 6.77
N LYS A 302 4.11 12.71 6.19
CA LYS A 302 4.23 14.15 5.94
C LYS A 302 2.90 14.82 6.27
N SER A 303 2.98 16.02 6.84
CA SER A 303 1.85 16.94 6.96
C SER A 303 1.43 17.47 5.59
N LEU A 304 0.22 18.04 5.52
CA LEU A 304 -0.27 18.67 4.30
C LEU A 304 0.63 19.82 3.86
N GLU A 305 1.11 20.60 4.81
CA GLU A 305 1.98 21.75 4.60
C GLU A 305 3.35 21.32 4.05
N GLU A 306 3.95 20.25 4.57
CA GLU A 306 5.19 19.70 4.03
C GLU A 306 5.01 19.13 2.62
N ILE A 307 3.86 18.52 2.34
CA ILE A 307 3.51 18.04 0.99
C ILE A 307 3.34 19.23 0.03
N GLU A 308 2.62 20.27 0.44
CA GLU A 308 2.47 21.50 -0.34
C GLU A 308 3.82 22.21 -0.57
N GLU A 309 4.71 22.22 0.41
CA GLU A 309 6.07 22.78 0.25
C GLU A 309 6.86 22.01 -0.82
N ALA A 310 6.70 20.68 -0.89
CA ALA A 310 7.29 19.87 -1.94
C ALA A 310 6.63 20.14 -3.31
N PHE A 311 5.34 20.49 -3.38
CA PHE A 311 4.60 20.70 -4.63
C PHE A 311 3.83 22.02 -4.66
N PRO A 312 4.52 23.18 -4.60
CA PRO A 312 3.87 24.45 -4.32
C PRO A 312 2.86 24.83 -5.40
N GLY A 313 1.58 24.81 -5.05
CA GLY A 313 0.43 25.14 -5.91
C GLY A 313 0.17 24.12 -7.03
N ASN A 314 0.76 22.92 -6.95
CA ASN A 314 0.72 21.93 -8.02
C ASN A 314 0.25 20.55 -7.55
N LEU A 315 -0.36 20.40 -6.36
CA LEU A 315 -0.80 19.09 -5.89
C LEU A 315 -1.88 18.47 -6.78
N TYR A 316 -2.83 19.27 -7.28
CA TYR A 316 -3.87 18.76 -8.17
C TYR A 316 -3.26 18.11 -9.42
N SER A 317 -2.48 18.88 -10.20
CA SER A 317 -1.80 18.36 -11.39
C SER A 317 -0.86 17.20 -11.09
N THR A 318 -0.15 17.22 -9.96
CA THR A 318 0.73 16.11 -9.57
C THR A 318 -0.03 14.79 -9.31
N LEU A 319 -1.28 14.86 -8.86
CA LEU A 319 -2.14 13.71 -8.55
C LEU A 319 -3.02 13.27 -9.74
N THR A 320 -3.15 14.11 -10.78
CA THR A 320 -4.06 13.89 -11.91
C THR A 320 -3.35 13.67 -13.23
N ASP A 321 -2.19 14.31 -13.45
CA ASP A 321 -1.51 14.29 -14.74
C ASP A 321 -0.79 12.97 -14.95
N HIS A 322 -1.11 12.29 -16.06
CA HIS A 322 -0.50 11.01 -16.42
C HIS A 322 1.01 11.14 -16.68
N PHE A 323 1.76 10.09 -16.33
CA PHE A 323 3.19 10.05 -16.59
C PHE A 323 3.46 9.62 -18.04
N THR A 324 3.56 10.59 -18.95
CA THR A 324 3.85 10.33 -20.37
C THR A 324 5.28 10.76 -20.74
N ASP A 325 5.91 10.07 -21.69
CA ASP A 325 7.27 10.40 -22.16
C ASP A 325 7.32 11.66 -23.05
N SER A 326 6.17 12.18 -23.45
CA SER A 326 6.11 13.43 -24.20
C SER A 326 6.13 14.59 -23.21
N PRO A 327 7.04 15.57 -23.35
CA PRO A 327 6.82 16.84 -22.66
C PRO A 327 5.47 17.36 -23.13
N ILE A 328 4.51 17.50 -22.22
CA ILE A 328 3.31 18.30 -22.49
C ILE A 328 3.86 19.65 -22.92
N ALA A 329 3.73 19.97 -24.21
CA ALA A 329 4.04 21.30 -24.70
C ALA A 329 3.07 22.25 -23.98
N LYS A 330 3.54 22.85 -22.88
CA LYS A 330 2.82 23.87 -22.13
C LYS A 330 2.74 25.16 -22.91
#